data_AF-A0A0H5CRE9-F1
#
_entry.id   AF-A0A0H5CRE9-F1
#
_cell.length_a   1.000
_cell.length_b   1.000
_cell.length_c   1.000
_cell.angle_alpha   90.00
_cell.angle_beta   90.00
_cell.angle_gamma   90.00
#
_symmetry.space_group_name_H-M   'P 1'
#
loop_
_entity.id
_entity.type
_entity.pdbx_description
1 polymer ?
#
loop_
_entity_poly.entity_id
_entity_poly.type
_entity_poly.pdbx_seq_one_letter_code
_entity_poly.pdbx_strand_id
1 'polypeptide(L)'
;MMAGDIWITDDARWVVNNSLFNFVIEFLINHIGDPDTVAELKVIDDNNLKFIDAGDFPPPARATIIAALRDDLVPEAEKRLPGDDWAGFRDELRKLADLAAADTPSGTVTP
;
A
#
# COMPACT_ATOMS: atom_id res chain seq x y z
N MET A 1 5.16 -14.81 14.92
CA MET A 1 5.60 -13.87 13.87
C MET A 1 4.67 -12.66 13.95
N MET A 2 5.20 -11.44 13.95
CA MET A 2 4.38 -10.23 14.06
C MET A 2 3.68 -9.96 12.72
N ALA A 3 2.41 -9.56 12.78
CA ALA A 3 1.65 -9.13 11.61
C ALA A 3 2.13 -7.75 11.15
N GLY A 4 2.12 -7.52 9.84
CA GLY A 4 2.27 -6.20 9.27
C GLY A 4 0.94 -5.46 9.25
N ASP A 5 1.02 -4.14 9.27
CA ASP A 5 -0.12 -3.28 9.45
C ASP A 5 -0.03 -2.04 8.56
N ILE A 6 -1.05 -1.82 7.73
CA ILE A 6 -1.10 -0.70 6.78
C ILE A 6 -2.41 0.05 6.97
N TRP A 7 -2.30 1.33 7.32
CA TRP A 7 -3.43 2.21 7.58
C TRP A 7 -3.58 3.18 6.41
N ILE A 8 -4.75 3.15 5.78
CA ILE A 8 -5.17 4.10 4.75
C ILE A 8 -5.78 5.34 5.42
N THR A 9 -6.60 5.09 6.44
CA THR A 9 -7.13 6.03 7.43
C THR A 9 -7.23 5.31 8.78
N ASP A 10 -7.53 6.04 9.86
CA ASP A 10 -7.76 5.46 11.20
C ASP A 10 -8.82 4.32 11.20
N ASP A 11 -9.83 4.41 10.32
CA ASP A 11 -10.92 3.44 10.20
C ASP A 11 -10.67 2.39 9.10
N ALA A 12 -9.72 2.63 8.19
CA ALA A 12 -9.40 1.75 7.06
C ALA A 12 -8.01 1.14 7.23
N ARG A 13 -7.99 0.02 7.94
CA ARG A 13 -6.78 -0.72 8.31
C ARG A 13 -6.70 -2.09 7.64
N TRP A 14 -5.51 -2.48 7.21
CA TRP A 14 -5.22 -3.78 6.63
C TRP A 14 -4.09 -4.49 7.40
N VAL A 15 -4.46 -5.55 8.12
CA VAL A 15 -3.52 -6.37 8.92
C VAL A 15 -3.21 -7.67 8.19
N VAL A 16 -1.93 -7.95 7.99
CA VAL A 16 -1.47 -9.09 7.17
C VAL A 16 -0.24 -9.79 7.69
N ASN A 17 0.12 -10.90 7.05
CA ASN A 17 1.38 -11.57 7.31
C ASN A 17 2.58 -10.75 6.78
N ASN A 18 3.77 -11.14 7.23
CA ASN A 18 5.02 -10.46 6.90
C ASN A 18 5.34 -10.46 5.39
N SER A 19 5.00 -11.53 4.67
CA SER A 19 5.28 -11.63 3.23
C SER A 19 4.46 -10.63 2.41
N LEU A 20 3.18 -10.45 2.75
CA LEU A 20 2.32 -9.44 2.12
C LEU A 20 2.78 -8.02 2.46
N PHE A 21 3.09 -7.74 3.72
CA PHE A 21 3.61 -6.44 4.12
C PHE A 21 4.92 -6.09 3.38
N ASN A 22 5.87 -7.01 3.36
CA ASN A 22 7.16 -6.82 2.69
C ASN A 22 6.99 -6.59 1.18
N PHE A 23 6.04 -7.28 0.55
CA PHE A 23 5.74 -7.04 -0.86
C PHE A 23 5.24 -5.61 -1.11
N VAL A 24 4.34 -5.13 -0.26
CA VAL A 24 3.76 -3.78 -0.40
C VAL A 24 4.80 -2.70 -0.16
N ILE A 25 5.62 -2.79 0.89
CA ILE A 25 6.65 -1.78 1.16
C ILE A 25 7.71 -1.74 0.06
N GLU A 26 8.15 -2.90 -0.43
CA GLU A 26 9.08 -2.98 -1.57
C GLU A 26 8.47 -2.38 -2.84
N PHE A 27 7.19 -2.66 -3.10
CA PHE A 27 6.45 -2.04 -4.20
C PHE A 27 6.45 -0.51 -4.09
N LEU A 28 6.08 0.04 -2.93
CA LEU A 28 6.03 1.49 -2.72
C LEU A 28 7.40 2.15 -2.89
N ILE A 29 8.46 1.56 -2.31
CA ILE A 29 9.84 2.05 -2.42
C ILE A 29 10.31 2.11 -3.88
N ASN A 30 9.91 1.15 -4.71
CA ASN A 30 10.33 1.07 -6.11
C ASN A 30 9.44 1.87 -7.06
N HIS A 31 8.18 2.13 -6.70
CA HIS A 31 7.21 2.78 -7.56
C HIS A 31 7.12 4.29 -7.32
N ILE A 32 7.33 4.76 -6.08
CA ILE A 32 7.26 6.17 -5.74
C ILE A 32 8.54 6.89 -6.18
N GLY A 33 8.38 7.95 -6.98
CA GLY A 33 9.50 8.76 -7.47
C GLY A 33 9.96 9.88 -6.52
N ASP A 34 9.19 10.15 -5.47
CA ASP A 34 9.52 11.19 -4.48
C ASP A 34 10.59 10.70 -3.49
N PRO A 35 11.79 11.33 -3.46
CA PRO A 35 12.91 10.82 -2.69
C PRO A 35 12.71 10.89 -1.17
N ASP A 36 11.96 11.89 -0.68
CA ASP A 36 11.68 12.05 0.74
C ASP A 36 10.70 10.97 1.22
N THR A 37 9.64 10.71 0.46
CA THR A 37 8.70 9.61 0.72
C THR A 37 9.40 8.25 0.71
N VAL A 38 10.30 8.03 -0.26
CA VAL A 38 11.09 6.80 -0.34
C VAL A 38 12.03 6.66 0.85
N ALA A 39 12.65 7.74 1.32
CA ALA A 39 13.54 7.70 2.48
C ALA A 39 12.78 7.26 3.75
N GLU A 40 11.59 7.81 3.99
CA GLU A 40 10.73 7.41 5.12
C GLU A 40 10.31 5.94 5.02
N LEU A 41 9.88 5.49 3.83
CA LEU A 41 9.52 4.08 3.61
C LEU A 41 10.70 3.13 3.85
N LYS A 42 11.93 3.53 3.48
CA LYS A 42 13.14 2.75 3.77
C LYS A 42 13.43 2.67 5.25
N VAL A 43 13.21 3.73 6.01
CA VAL A 43 13.35 3.70 7.48
C VAL A 43 12.40 2.66 8.08
N ILE A 44 11.15 2.58 7.59
CA ILE A 44 10.17 1.58 8.02
C ILE A 44 10.65 0.15 7.72
N ASP A 45 11.19 -0.08 6.52
CA ASP A 45 11.71 -1.38 6.09
C ASP A 45 12.96 -1.80 6.88
N ASP A 46 13.96 -0.91 6.94
CA ASP A 46 15.26 -1.13 7.59
C ASP A 46 15.12 -1.39 9.10
N ASN A 47 14.20 -0.70 9.77
CA ASN A 47 13.92 -0.89 11.19
C ASN A 47 12.88 -1.99 11.46
N ASN A 48 12.36 -2.62 10.41
CA ASN A 48 11.38 -3.70 10.50
C ASN A 48 10.16 -3.29 11.38
N LEU A 49 9.68 -2.05 11.20
CA LEU A 49 8.62 -1.48 12.05
C LEU A 49 7.27 -2.18 11.83
N LYS A 50 7.06 -2.79 10.65
CA LYS A 50 5.84 -3.53 10.27
C LYS A 50 4.55 -2.69 10.37
N PHE A 51 4.70 -1.39 10.23
CA PHE A 51 3.62 -0.43 10.32
C PHE A 51 3.83 0.67 9.29
N ILE A 52 2.80 0.95 8.49
CA ILE A 52 2.73 2.10 7.58
C ILE A 52 1.41 2.80 7.87
N ASP A 53 1.48 4.07 8.25
CA ASP A 53 0.32 4.96 8.30
C ASP A 53 0.41 5.97 7.17
N ALA A 54 -0.52 5.91 6.21
CA ALA A 54 -0.57 6.86 5.12
C ALA A 54 -0.87 8.29 5.60
N GLY A 55 -1.47 8.46 6.78
CA GLY A 55 -1.75 9.74 7.42
C GLY A 55 -0.52 10.44 8.00
N ASP A 56 0.55 9.71 8.29
CA ASP A 56 1.83 10.29 8.76
C ASP A 56 2.61 10.99 7.64
N PHE A 57 2.26 10.72 6.38
CA PHE A 57 2.88 11.35 5.22
C PHE A 57 2.22 12.69 4.88
N PRO A 58 2.99 13.69 4.38
CA PRO A 58 2.42 14.95 3.94
C PRO A 58 1.38 14.74 2.82
N PRO A 59 0.35 15.61 2.68
CA PRO A 59 -0.75 15.41 1.74
C PRO A 59 -0.37 14.97 0.30
N PRO A 60 0.65 15.56 -0.37
CA PRO A 60 1.06 15.09 -1.70
C PRO A 60 1.66 13.68 -1.71
N ALA A 61 2.43 13.32 -0.68
CA ALA A 61 3.01 11.99 -0.53
C ALA A 61 1.93 10.96 -0.21
N ARG A 62 1.00 11.28 0.71
CA ARG A 62 -0.18 10.45 1.00
C ARG A 62 -0.97 10.16 -0.26
N ALA A 63 -1.32 11.20 -1.03
CA ALA A 63 -2.07 11.03 -2.27
C ALA A 63 -1.34 10.10 -3.27
N THR A 64 -0.02 10.21 -3.35
CA THR A 64 0.83 9.36 -4.21
C THR A 64 0.82 7.90 -3.73
N ILE A 65 0.98 7.67 -2.42
CA ILE A 65 0.90 6.32 -1.83
C ILE A 65 -0.46 5.69 -2.10
N ILE A 66 -1.55 6.41 -1.80
CA ILE A 66 -2.91 5.90 -1.99
C ILE A 66 -3.18 5.58 -3.46
N ALA A 67 -2.78 6.46 -4.39
CA ALA A 67 -2.92 6.21 -5.82
C ALA A 67 -2.14 4.96 -6.27
N ALA A 68 -0.89 4.80 -5.83
CA ALA A 68 -0.07 3.63 -6.14
C ALA A 68 -0.69 2.32 -5.61
N LEU A 69 -1.18 2.33 -4.36
CA LEU A 69 -1.84 1.15 -3.77
C LEU A 69 -3.12 0.78 -4.51
N ARG A 70 -3.90 1.78 -4.92
CA ARG A 70 -5.17 1.61 -5.63
C ARG A 70 -4.98 1.09 -7.06
N ASP A 71 -4.11 1.76 -7.81
CA ASP A 71 -4.07 1.63 -9.27
C ASP A 71 -2.99 0.66 -9.76
N ASP A 72 -1.86 0.57 -9.05
CA ASP A 72 -0.64 -0.06 -9.57
C ASP A 72 -0.22 -1.32 -8.81
N LEU A 73 -0.61 -1.47 -7.53
CA LEU A 73 -0.20 -2.61 -6.69
C LEU A 73 -0.58 -3.97 -7.28
N VAL A 74 -1.85 -4.13 -7.66
CA VAL A 74 -2.38 -5.40 -8.18
C VAL A 74 -1.80 -5.72 -9.56
N PRO A 75 -1.78 -4.79 -10.54
CA PRO A 75 -1.10 -5.01 -11.81
C PRO A 75 0.37 -5.39 -11.65
N GLU A 76 1.08 -4.77 -10.70
CA GLU A 76 2.48 -5.09 -10.45
C GLU A 76 2.66 -6.49 -9.84
N ALA A 77 1.76 -6.88 -8.92
CA ALA A 77 1.72 -8.23 -8.38
C ALA A 77 1.43 -9.30 -9.45
N GLU A 78 0.54 -9.02 -10.40
CA GLU A 78 0.24 -9.93 -11.52
C GLU A 78 1.47 -10.17 -12.42
N LYS A 79 2.32 -9.16 -12.60
CA LYS A 79 3.58 -9.29 -13.34
C LYS A 79 4.65 -10.06 -12.56
N ARG A 80 4.83 -9.73 -11.27
CA ARG A 80 5.91 -10.28 -10.42
C ARG A 80 5.63 -11.71 -9.95
N LEU A 81 4.37 -12.05 -9.78
CA LEU A 81 3.91 -13.32 -9.24
C LEU A 81 2.99 -14.02 -10.25
N PRO A 82 3.52 -14.49 -11.41
CA PRO A 82 2.70 -15.12 -12.44
C PRO A 82 2.23 -16.52 -12.01
N GLY A 83 1.06 -16.93 -12.51
CA GLY A 83 0.50 -18.27 -12.28
C GLY A 83 -0.55 -18.34 -11.16
N ASP A 84 -1.21 -19.49 -11.05
CA ASP A 84 -2.36 -19.70 -10.16
C ASP A 84 -1.95 -19.93 -8.69
N ASP A 85 -0.72 -20.39 -8.44
CA ASP A 85 -0.19 -20.60 -7.09
C ASP A 85 -0.20 -19.31 -6.24
N TRP A 86 -0.17 -18.15 -6.91
CA TRP A 86 -0.17 -16.83 -6.27
C TRP A 86 -1.55 -16.15 -6.24
N ALA A 87 -2.61 -16.82 -6.69
CA ALA A 87 -3.95 -16.22 -6.76
C ALA A 87 -4.41 -15.67 -5.40
N GLY A 88 -4.29 -16.46 -4.33
CA GLY A 88 -4.66 -16.01 -2.98
C GLY A 88 -3.80 -14.85 -2.46
N PHE A 89 -2.52 -14.77 -2.86
CA PHE A 89 -1.66 -13.63 -2.50
C PHE A 89 -2.14 -12.35 -3.20
N ARG A 90 -2.48 -12.43 -4.49
CA ARG A 90 -3.02 -11.30 -5.26
C ARG A 90 -4.41 -10.88 -4.76
N ASP A 91 -5.24 -11.82 -4.32
CA ASP A 91 -6.53 -11.50 -3.73
C ASP A 91 -6.41 -10.72 -2.42
N GLU A 92 -5.42 -11.03 -1.58
CA GLU A 92 -5.14 -10.22 -0.39
C GLU A 92 -4.66 -8.81 -0.76
N LEU A 93 -3.76 -8.68 -1.74
CA LEU A 93 -3.32 -7.36 -2.23
C LEU A 93 -4.48 -6.54 -2.83
N ARG A 94 -5.44 -7.20 -3.48
CA ARG A 94 -6.63 -6.55 -4.00
C ARG A 94 -7.51 -5.96 -2.90
N LYS A 95 -7.62 -6.61 -1.74
CA LYS A 95 -8.31 -6.02 -0.58
C LYS A 95 -7.67 -4.71 -0.12
N LEU A 96 -6.33 -4.63 -0.13
CA LEU A 96 -5.64 -3.38 0.19
C LEU A 96 -5.93 -2.30 -0.86
N ALA A 97 -5.88 -2.66 -2.14
CA ALA A 97 -6.22 -1.73 -3.23
C ALA A 97 -7.67 -1.23 -3.13
N ASP A 98 -8.62 -2.08 -2.75
CA ASP A 98 -10.02 -1.72 -2.53
C ASP A 98 -10.18 -0.76 -1.35
N LEU A 99 -9.43 -0.96 -0.25
CA LEU A 99 -9.39 -0.03 0.88
C LEU A 99 -8.84 1.34 0.45
N ALA A 100 -7.78 1.37 -0.35
CA ALA A 100 -7.24 2.60 -0.92
C ALA A 100 -8.21 3.27 -1.91
N ALA A 101 -9.00 2.49 -2.66
CA ALA A 101 -10.04 3.03 -3.55
C ALA A 101 -11.18 3.69 -2.77
N ALA A 102 -11.56 3.12 -1.62
CA ALA A 102 -12.61 3.63 -0.76
C ALA A 102 -12.22 4.98 -0.08
N ASP A 103 -10.93 5.30 0.00
CA ASP A 103 -10.40 6.59 0.52
C ASP A 103 -10.68 7.79 -0.41
N THR A 104 -11.43 7.60 -1.50
CA THR A 104 -11.81 8.72 -2.36
C THR A 104 -12.72 9.68 -1.59
N PRO A 105 -12.42 11.00 -1.54
CA PRO A 105 -13.38 11.95 -1.00
C PRO A 105 -14.67 11.82 -1.81
N SER A 106 -15.79 11.57 -1.11
CA SER A 106 -17.13 11.67 -1.68
C SER A 106 -17.31 13.09 -2.23
N GLY A 107 -16.95 13.27 -3.49
CA GLY A 107 -16.87 14.55 -4.19
C GLY A 107 -17.50 14.44 -5.56
N THR A 108 -18.70 13.87 -5.66
CA THR A 108 -19.58 14.14 -6.79
C THR A 108 -20.16 15.54 -6.62
N VAL A 109 -19.45 16.54 -7.14
CA VAL A 109 -20.05 17.80 -7.57
C VAL A 109 -21.01 17.48 -8.72
N THR A 110 -22.30 17.63 -8.45
CA THR A 110 -23.37 17.63 -9.45
C THR A 110 -23.37 18.96 -10.22
N PRO A 111 -23.26 18.97 -11.56
CA PRO A 111 -23.91 19.98 -12.39
C PRO A 111 -25.36 19.59 -12.72
#